data_AF-R0KQ62-F1
#
_entry.id   AF-R0KQ62-F1
#
_cell.length_a   1.000
_cell.length_b   1.000
_cell.length_c   1.000
_cell.angle_alpha   90.00
_cell.angle_beta   90.00
_cell.angle_gamma   90.00
#
_symmetry.space_group_name_H-M   'P 1'
#
loop_
_entity.id
_entity.type
_entity.pdbx_description
1 polymer ?
#
loop_
_entity_poly.entity_id
_entity_poly.type
_entity_poly.pdbx_seq_one_letter_code
_entity_poly.pdbx_strand_id
1 'polypeptide(L)' 'MQIEEELDYDVLVKLSVNFNGADLRNICTEAGMMAIRGERDYAIQEDFVKAARKIAETKRLESKLDYKKK' A
#
# COMPACT_ATOMS: atom_id res chain seq x y z
N MET A 1 3.40 -13.24 -3.51
CA MET A 1 4.21 -12.36 -2.65
C MET A 1 4.22 -13.00 -1.28
N GLN A 2 5.39 -13.46 -0.83
CA GLN A 2 5.57 -13.84 0.57
C GLN A 2 5.78 -12.58 1.41
N ILE A 3 5.31 -12.62 2.64
CA ILE A 3 5.48 -11.56 3.63
C ILE A 3 6.15 -12.16 4.86
N GLU A 4 6.88 -11.34 5.59
CA GLU A 4 7.34 -11.69 6.92
C GLU A 4 6.14 -11.94 7.85
N GLU A 5 6.26 -12.90 8.78
CA GLU A 5 5.14 -13.30 9.67
C GLU A 5 4.69 -12.17 10.60
N GLU A 6 5.53 -11.17 10.86
CA GLU A 6 5.28 -10.10 11.83
C GLU A 6 5.03 -8.75 11.15
N LEU A 7 3.89 -8.65 10.45
CA LEU A 7 3.41 -7.40 9.87
C LEU A 7 2.51 -6.65 10.86
N ASP A 8 2.87 -5.40 11.16
CA ASP A 8 2.02 -4.49 11.94
C ASP A 8 0.98 -3.85 11.01
N TYR A 9 -0.19 -4.48 10.97
CA TYR A 9 -1.33 -4.00 10.20
C TYR A 9 -1.95 -2.72 10.76
N ASP A 10 -1.82 -2.42 12.05
CA ASP A 10 -2.38 -1.20 12.64
C ASP A 10 -1.70 0.04 12.04
N VAL A 11 -0.39 -0.04 11.78
CA VAL A 11 0.33 1.02 11.07
C VAL A 11 -0.19 1.17 9.64
N LEU A 12 -0.41 0.07 8.92
CA LEU A 12 -0.90 0.13 7.52
C LEU A 12 -2.32 0.65 7.40
N VAL A 13 -3.21 0.29 8.34
CA VAL A 13 -4.58 0.80 8.40
C VAL A 13 -4.57 2.31 8.64
N LYS A 14 -3.72 2.80 9.55
CA LYS A 14 -3.57 4.24 9.81
C LYS A 14 -3.03 5.02 8.61
N LEU A 15 -2.21 4.39 7.76
CA LEU A 15 -1.66 5.01 6.55
C LEU A 15 -2.59 4.95 5.34
N SER A 16 -3.57 4.04 5.32
CA SER A 16 -4.46 3.78 4.18
C SER A 16 -5.86 4.39 4.34
N VAL A 17 -6.00 5.45 5.13
CA VAL A 17 -7.27 6.16 5.27
C VAL A 17 -7.73 6.72 3.92
N ASN A 18 -9.01 6.52 3.58
CA ASN A 18 -9.63 6.86 2.28
C ASN A 18 -9.16 6.03 1.07
N PHE A 19 -8.49 4.90 1.31
CA PHE A 19 -8.13 3.97 0.25
C PHE A 19 -9.31 3.05 -0.06
N ASN A 20 -9.46 2.72 -1.35
CA ASN A 20 -10.36 1.67 -1.80
C ASN A 20 -9.59 0.35 -1.99
N GLY A 21 -10.31 -0.73 -2.32
CA GLY A 21 -9.69 -2.04 -2.49
C GLY A 21 -8.62 -2.11 -3.59
N ALA A 22 -8.72 -1.28 -4.63
CA ALA A 22 -7.71 -1.21 -5.67
C ALA A 22 -6.41 -0.56 -5.15
N ASP A 23 -6.53 0.48 -4.33
CA ASP A 23 -5.36 1.13 -3.71
C ASP A 23 -4.63 0.16 -2.77
N LEU A 24 -5.37 -0.60 -1.95
CA LEU A 24 -4.79 -1.60 -1.06
C LEU A 24 -4.07 -2.71 -1.84
N ARG A 25 -4.65 -3.15 -2.96
CA ARG A 25 -3.97 -4.08 -3.87
C ARG A 25 -2.69 -3.47 -4.45
N ASN A 26 -2.72 -2.18 -4.77
CA ASN A 26 -1.57 -1.48 -5.33
C ASN A 26 -0.42 -1.35 -4.31
N ILE A 27 -0.73 -1.13 -3.02
CA ILE A 27 0.25 -1.18 -1.93
C ILE A 27 1.01 -2.52 -1.96
N CYS A 28 0.29 -3.65 -2.04
CA CYS A 28 0.91 -4.97 -2.08
C CYS A 28 1.84 -5.14 -3.29
N THR A 29 1.43 -4.68 -4.47
CA THR A 29 2.27 -4.73 -5.68
C THR A 29 3.55 -3.90 -5.51
N GLU A 30 3.43 -2.69 -5.00
CA GLU A 30 4.57 -1.78 -4.77
C GLU A 30 5.52 -2.31 -3.68
N ALA A 31 4.98 -2.89 -2.60
CA ALA A 31 5.76 -3.50 -1.55
C ALA A 31 6.58 -4.69 -2.08
N GLY A 32 5.96 -5.57 -2.89
CA GLY A 32 6.67 -6.64 -3.57
C GLY A 32 7.76 -6.14 -4.52
N MET A 33 7.51 -5.04 -5.24
CA MET A 33 8.50 -4.41 -6.11
C MET A 33 9.69 -3.82 -5.32
N MET A 34 9.45 -3.31 -4.10
CA MET A 34 10.52 -2.86 -3.19
C MET A 34 11.33 -4.03 -2.65
N ALA A 35 10.69 -5.14 -2.29
CA ALA A 35 11.37 -6.35 -1.86
C ALA A 35 12.31 -6.89 -2.96
N ILE A 36 11.83 -6.99 -4.21
CA ILE A 36 12.64 -7.42 -5.36
C ILE A 36 13.85 -6.49 -5.57
N ARG A 37 13.65 -5.17 -5.48
CA ARG A 37 14.76 -4.20 -5.58
C ARG A 37 15.78 -4.31 -4.45
N GLY A 38 15.35 -4.77 -3.29
CA GLY A 38 16.20 -5.05 -2.15
C GLY A 38 16.78 -6.47 -2.15
N GLU A 39 16.67 -7.22 -3.25
CA GLU A 39 17.15 -8.60 -3.39
C GLU A 39 16.58 -9.56 -2.33
N ARG A 40 15.31 -9.35 -1.96
CA ARG A 40 14.58 -10.19 -1.00
C ARG A 40 13.43 -10.94 -1.67
N ASP A 41 13.20 -12.18 -1.24
CA ASP A 41 12.09 -13.03 -1.71
C ASP A 41 10.76 -12.77 -0.98
N TYR A 42 10.81 -12.00 0.11
CA TYR A 42 9.66 -11.62 0.93
C TYR A 42 9.64 -10.12 1.21
N ALA A 43 8.43 -9.57 1.32
CA ALA A 43 8.22 -8.18 1.70
C ALA A 43 8.18 -8.03 3.24
N ILE A 44 8.83 -6.98 3.74
CA ILE A 44 8.89 -6.65 5.18
C ILE A 44 8.06 -5.41 5.46
N GLN A 45 7.82 -5.11 6.75
CA GLN A 45 7.06 -3.95 7.20
C GLN A 45 7.47 -2.64 6.50
N GLU A 46 8.78 -2.40 6.35
CA GLU A 46 9.32 -1.19 5.73
C GLU A 46 8.84 -1.01 4.28
N ASP A 47 8.74 -2.09 3.50
CA ASP A 47 8.28 -2.04 2.11
C ASP A 47 6.82 -1.59 2.03
N PHE A 48 5.98 -2.13 2.93
CA PHE A 48 4.58 -1.75 3.00
C PHE A 48 4.39 -0.30 3.46
N VAL A 49 5.18 0.17 4.43
CA VAL A 49 5.12 1.56 4.88
C VAL A 49 5.53 2.52 3.77
N LYS A 50 6.61 2.22 3.04
CA LYS A 50 7.07 3.02 1.89
C LYS A 50 6.04 2.98 0.75
N ALA A 51 5.49 1.81 0.42
CA ALA A 51 4.47 1.65 -0.60
C ALA A 51 3.19 2.43 -0.26
N ALA A 52 2.69 2.32 0.98
CA ALA A 52 1.49 3.03 1.42
C ALA A 52 1.65 4.56 1.30
N ARG A 53 2.80 5.10 1.69
CA ARG A 53 3.11 6.54 1.54
C ARG A 53 3.14 6.96 0.07
N LYS A 54 3.79 6.18 -0.80
CA LYS A 54 3.83 6.45 -2.24
C LYS A 54 2.43 6.47 -2.86
N ILE A 55 1.58 5.49 -2.54
CA ILE A 55 0.20 5.44 -3.06
C ILE A 55 -0.62 6.62 -2.52
N ALA A 56 -0.42 7.02 -1.26
CA ALA A 56 -1.13 8.15 -0.66
C ALA A 56 -0.81 9.48 -1.38
N GLU A 57 0.46 9.69 -1.73
CA GLU A 57 0.89 10.88 -2.49
C GLU A 57 0.27 10.91 -3.89
N THR A 58 0.34 9.78 -4.63
CA THR A 58 -0.27 9.68 -5.96
C THR A 58 -1.77 9.94 -5.91
N LYS A 59 -2.47 9.31 -4.96
CA LYS A 59 -3.91 9.46 -4.78
C LYS A 59 -4.34 10.89 -4.49
N ARG A 60 -3.50 11.67 -3.79
CA ARG A 60 -3.78 13.09 -3.53
C ARG A 60 -3.83 13.94 -4.80
N LEU A 61 -3.16 13.49 -5.85
CA LEU A 61 -3.15 14.15 -7.16
C LEU A 61 -4.30 13.67 -8.07
N GLU A 62 -5.00 12.60 -7.70
CA GLU A 62 -6.12 12.06 -8.46
C GLU A 62 -7.43 12.83 -8.20
N SER A 63 -8.35 12.73 -9.16
CA SER A 63 -9.71 13.26 -9.05
C SER A 63 -10.44 12.65 -7.85
N LYS A 64 -11.24 13.45 -7.13
CA LYS A 64 -12.08 12.91 -6.06
C LYS A 64 -13.08 11.90 -6.62
N LEU A 65 -13.21 10.78 -5.91
CA LEU A 65 -14.23 9.77 -6.18
C LEU A 65 -15.61 10.32 -5.76
N ASP A 66 -16.40 10.75 -6.75
CA ASP A 66 -17.78 11.16 -6.51
C ASP A 66 -18.71 9.94 -6.54
N TYR A 67 -19.40 9.70 -5.43
CA TYR A 67 -20.47 8.70 -5.38
C TYR A 67 -21.73 9.26 -6.04
N LYS A 68 -22.22 8.61 -7.10
CA LYS A 68 -23.55 8.92 -7.64
C LYS A 68 -24.61 8.57 -6.60
N LYS A 69 -25.36 9.58 -6.13
CA LYS A 69 -26.60 9.32 -5.39
C LYS A 69 -27.58 8.62 -6.33
N LYS A 70 -28.14 7.52 -5.84
CA LYS A 70 -29.11 6.69 -6.54
C LYS A 70 -30.41 7.46 -6.77
#